data_AF-A0A9D1WJB8-F1
#
_entry.id   AF-A0A9D1WJB8-F1
#
_cell.length_a   1.000
_cell.length_b   1.000
_cell.length_c   1.000
_cell.angle_alpha   90.00
_cell.angle_beta   90.00
_cell.angle_gamma   90.00
#
_symmetry.space_group_name_H-M   'P 1'
#
loop_
_entity.id
_entity.type
_entity.pdbx_description
1 polymer ?
#
loop_
_entity_poly.entity_id
_entity_poly.type
_entity_poly.pdbx_seq_one_letter_code
_entity_poly.pdbx_strand_id
1 'polypeptide(L)' 'MGKEKEIEAYRQNLLTPQEKLKYEIAEEMGLLDRVLTDGWRSLSAKETGRIGGLMTRRRKEKMKKD' A
#
# COMPACT_ATOMS: atom_id res chain seq x y z
N MET A 1 3.40 15.77 11.32
CA MET A 1 3.68 14.74 12.34
C MET A 1 3.24 13.32 11.99
N GLY A 2 2.27 13.08 11.08
CA GLY A 2 1.82 11.71 10.75
C GLY A 2 2.52 11.01 9.57
N LYS A 3 2.99 11.76 8.57
CA LYS A 3 3.49 11.19 7.30
C LYS A 3 4.84 10.48 7.43
N GLU A 4 5.75 11.03 8.23
CA GLU A 4 7.10 10.48 8.41
C GLU A 4 7.09 9.15 9.17
N LYS A 5 6.16 8.96 10.12
CA LYS A 5 6.11 7.72 10.92
C LYS A 5 5.74 6.49 10.09
N GLU A 6 4.85 6.63 9.11
CA GLU A 6 4.42 5.49 8.28
C GLU A 6 5.50 5.12 7.25
N ILE A 7 6.15 6.11 6.64
CA ILE A 7 7.28 5.90 5.73
C ILE A 7 8.49 5.32 6.47
N GLU A 8 8.76 5.80 7.69
CA GLU A 8 9.81 5.24 8.53
C GLU A 8 9.48 3.80 8.94
N ALA A 9 8.22 3.49 9.26
CA ALA A 9 7.80 2.12 9.54
C ALA A 9 7.94 1.20 8.30
N TYR A 10 7.68 1.71 7.10
CA TYR A 10 7.96 1.00 5.84
C TYR A 10 9.46 0.68 5.72
N ARG A 11 10.33 1.68 5.93
CA ARG A 11 11.79 1.52 5.85
C ARG A 11 12.36 0.59 6.92
N GLN A 12 11.84 0.68 8.14
CA GLN A 12 12.19 -0.19 9.27
C GLN A 12 11.53 -1.57 9.17
N ASN A 13 10.73 -1.82 8.12
CA ASN A 13 10.02 -3.07 7.88
C ASN A 13 9.05 -3.48 9.02
N LEU A 14 8.64 -2.50 9.84
CA LEU A 14 7.76 -2.64 11.02
C LEU A 14 6.27 -2.61 10.65
N LEU A 15 5.96 -2.46 9.37
CA LEU A 15 4.58 -2.46 8.88
C LEU A 15 3.89 -3.81 9.08
N THR A 16 2.57 -3.75 9.29
CA THR A 16 1.75 -4.96 9.27
C THR A 16 1.75 -5.59 7.86
N PRO A 17 1.48 -6.89 7.71
CA PRO A 17 1.37 -7.54 6.40
C PRO A 17 0.36 -6.85 5.48
N GLN A 18 -0.69 -6.26 6.05
CA GLN A 18 -1.71 -5.53 5.29
C GLN A 18 -1.18 -4.21 4.72
N GLU A 19 -0.35 -3.50 5.47
CA GLU A 19 0.28 -2.26 5.03
C GLU A 19 1.37 -2.54 4.00
N LYS A 20 2.24 -3.54 4.25
CA LYS A 20 3.24 -3.98 3.25
C LYS A 20 2.59 -4.26 1.90
N LEU A 21 1.47 -4.98 1.90
CA LEU A 21 0.71 -5.28 0.70
C LEU A 21 0.23 -4.03 -0.05
N LYS A 22 -0.14 -2.95 0.66
CA LYS A 22 -0.52 -1.67 0.01
C LYS A 22 0.67 -1.09 -0.73
N TYR A 23 1.83 -1.04 -0.09
CA TYR A 23 3.06 -0.51 -0.68
C TYR A 23 3.55 -1.37 -1.85
N GLU A 24 3.49 -2.71 -1.76
CA GLU A 24 3.79 -3.62 -2.87
C GLU A 24 2.87 -3.38 -4.07
N ILE A 25 1.56 -3.21 -3.85
CA ILE A 25 0.63 -2.91 -4.94
C ILE A 25 0.90 -1.52 -5.53
N ALA A 26 1.23 -0.53 -4.68
CA ALA A 26 1.62 0.79 -5.16
C ALA A 26 2.90 0.74 -6.00
N GLU A 27 3.87 -0.10 -5.64
CA GLU A 27 5.10 -0.37 -6.39
C GLU A 27 4.79 -0.98 -7.76
N GLU A 28 3.98 -2.04 -7.80
CA GLU A 28 3.56 -2.67 -9.06
C GLU A 28 2.78 -1.71 -9.97
N MET A 29 2.11 -0.71 -9.40
CA MET A 29 1.39 0.32 -10.12
C MET A 29 2.27 1.52 -10.52
N GLY A 30 3.54 1.57 -10.12
CA GLY A 30 4.44 2.71 -10.35
C GLY A 30 4.07 3.96 -9.55
N LEU A 31 3.32 3.80 -8.46
CA LEU A 31 2.85 4.87 -7.58
C LEU A 31 3.66 4.96 -6.27
N LEU A 32 4.56 4.01 -6.03
CA LEU A 32 5.31 3.92 -4.78
C LEU A 32 6.09 5.21 -4.48
N ASP A 33 6.84 5.74 -5.45
CA ASP A 33 7.63 6.97 -5.24
C ASP A 33 6.75 8.13 -4.76
N ARG A 34 5.61 8.35 -5.43
CA ARG A 34 4.64 9.39 -5.06
C ARG A 34 4.04 9.15 -3.69
N VAL A 35 3.74 7.91 -3.32
CA VAL A 35 3.25 7.57 -1.98
C VAL A 35 4.33 7.83 -0.92
N LEU A 36 5.59 7.53 -1.22
CA LEU A 36 6.71 7.78 -0.31
C LEU A 36 7.06 9.26 -0.18
N THR A 37 6.88 10.07 -1.23
CA THR A 37 7.17 11.52 -1.19
C THR A 37 6.00 12.34 -0.66
N ASP A 38 4.81 12.13 -1.22
CA ASP A 38 3.65 13.00 -1.02
C ASP A 38 2.57 12.38 -0.11
N GLY A 39 2.73 11.09 0.21
CA GLY A 39 1.80 10.29 1.01
C GLY A 39 0.62 9.76 0.20
N TRP A 40 -0.17 8.86 0.79
CA TRP A 40 -1.38 8.29 0.17
C TRP A 40 -2.41 9.32 -0.30
N ARG A 41 -2.44 10.49 0.34
CA ARG A 41 -3.34 11.60 -0.01
C ARG A 41 -3.06 12.22 -1.40
N SER A 42 -1.90 11.94 -1.98
CA SER A 42 -1.50 12.42 -3.30
C SER A 42 -2.14 11.62 -4.44
N LEU A 43 -2.65 10.43 -4.12
CA LEU A 43 -3.32 9.57 -5.08
C LEU A 43 -4.77 9.99 -5.27
N SER A 44 -5.26 9.86 -6.50
CA SER A 44 -6.67 10.03 -6.83
C SER A 44 -7.54 8.93 -6.21
N ALA A 45 -8.84 9.19 -6.13
CA ALA A 45 -9.83 8.18 -5.73
C ALA A 45 -9.79 6.92 -6.61
N LYS A 46 -9.45 7.08 -7.91
CA LYS A 46 -9.32 5.97 -8.85
C LYS A 46 -8.11 5.09 -8.54
N GLU A 47 -6.96 5.69 -8.24
CA GLU A 47 -5.74 4.98 -7.89
C GLU A 47 -5.88 4.27 -6.54
N THR A 48 -6.32 4.99 -5.51
CA THR A 48 -6.56 4.42 -4.17
C THR A 48 -7.62 3.31 -4.20
N GLY A 49 -8.71 3.50 -4.95
CA GLY A 49 -9.75 2.49 -5.15
C GLY A 49 -9.22 1.22 -5.85
N ARG A 50 -8.33 1.38 -6.84
CA ARG A 50 -7.70 0.24 -7.52
C ARG A 50 -6.80 -0.55 -6.57
N ILE A 51 -6.03 0.13 -5.72
CA ILE A 51 -5.18 -0.50 -4.69
C ILE A 51 -6.03 -1.30 -3.71
N GLY A 52 -7.13 -0.71 -3.20
CA GLY A 52 -8.07 -1.40 -2.30
C GLY A 52 -8.73 -2.63 -2.95
N GLY A 53 -9.09 -2.54 -4.24
CA GLY A 53 -9.61 -3.67 -5.00
C GLY A 53 -8.60 -4.81 -5.15
N LEU A 54 -7.34 -4.49 -5.48
CA LEU A 54 -6.26 -5.46 -5.61
C LEU A 54 -5.91 -6.13 -4.28
N MET A 55 -5.89 -5.36 -3.18
CA MET A 55 -5.73 -5.92 -1.83
C MET A 55 -6.81 -6.97 -1.51
N THR A 56 -8.07 -6.64 -1.82
CA THR A 56 -9.20 -7.53 -1.55
C THR A 56 -9.10 -8.81 -2.37
N ARG A 57 -8.72 -8.69 -3.65
CA ARG A 57 -8.47 -9.84 -4.52
C ARG A 57 -7.35 -10.73 -3.98
N ARG A 58 -6.19 -10.15 -3.63
CA ARG A 58 -5.06 -10.90 -3.07
C ARG A 58 -5.39 -11.60 -1.76
N ARG A 59 -6.17 -10.96 -0.87
CA ARG A 59 -6.65 -11.60 0.37
C ARG A 59 -7.53 -12.81 0.08
N LYS A 60 -8.48 -12.69 -0.86
CA LYS A 60 -9.34 -13.80 -1.28
C LYS A 60 -8.56 -14.95 -1.92
N GLU A 61 -7.54 -14.64 -2.71
CA GLU A 61 -6.68 -15.65 -3.32
C GLU A 61 -5.84 -16.40 -2.28
N LYS A 62 -5.36 -15.72 -1.23
CA LYS A 62 -4.69 -16.37 -0.10
C LYS A 62 -5.64 -17.28 0.68
N MET A 63 -6.84 -16.80 1.04
CA MET A 63 -7.84 -17.60 1.77
C MET A 63 -8.39 -18.82 1.01
N LYS A 64 -8.27 -18.85 -0.33
CA LYS A 64 -8.66 -20.01 -1.14
C LYS A 64 -7.57 -21.08 -1.24
N LYS A 65 -6.36 -20.76 -0.76
CA LYS A 65 -5.18 -21.64 -0.85
C LYS A 65 -4.91 -22.39 0.46
N ASP A 66 -5.71 -22.11 1.49
CA ASP A 66 -5.85 -22.85 2.74
C ASP A 66 -7.08 -23.76 2.66
#